data_AF-G1SJG2-F1
#
_entry.id   AF-G1SJG2-F1
#
_cell.length_a   1.000
_cell.length_b   1.000
_cell.length_c   1.000
_cell.angle_alpha   90.00
_cell.angle_beta   90.00
_cell.angle_gamma   90.00
#
_symmetry.space_group_name_H-M   'P 1'
#
loop_
_entity.id
_entity.type
_entity.pdbx_description
1 polymer ?
#
loop_
_entity_poly.entity_id
_entity_poly.type
_entity_poly.pdbx_seq_one_letter_code
_entity_poly.pdbx_strand_id
1 'polypeptide(L)'
;MFQNKAGILMALTLAFLLNLQGAEAITAEHVSVFVIFAQTHEPSGECMFEFDEDEVFHVDLDKKQAIWYLPEFDRMFSVEAQGGLANIAAAKSNLNACIQHSNHTQAPNEPPEVIVFPKEPVELGQPNTLICHIDKFFPPVLNVTWLRNGQPVTEGVSETVFLASTEFRFRKFHYLAFVPSAADVYDCRVEHWGLDAPLLTHWEPQVPTPLPDTTETLVCVLGLAFGLVGFLVGTILIITGTRMSRAAPRCGGLGRLQGGGRRVDDPE
;
A
#
# COMPACT_ATOMS: atom_id res chain seq x y z
N MET A 1 27.46 45.57 16.80
CA MET A 1 28.36 44.40 17.02
C MET A 1 27.64 43.04 17.00
N PHE A 2 26.44 42.92 16.39
CA PHE A 2 25.64 41.67 16.39
C PHE A 2 25.41 41.03 15.01
N GLN A 3 25.72 41.71 13.89
CA GLN A 3 25.52 41.16 12.54
C GLN A 3 26.55 40.08 12.14
N ASN A 4 27.74 40.06 12.75
CA ASN A 4 28.78 39.09 12.34
C ASN A 4 28.53 37.67 12.86
N LYS A 5 27.85 37.51 14.01
CA LYS A 5 27.64 36.17 14.60
C LYS A 5 26.62 35.34 13.82
N ALA A 6 25.56 35.97 13.32
CA ALA A 6 24.56 35.31 12.49
C ALA A 6 25.13 34.88 11.13
N GLY A 7 25.95 35.73 10.51
CA GLY A 7 26.64 35.39 9.26
C GLY A 7 27.62 34.23 9.41
N ILE A 8 28.36 34.18 10.52
CA ILE A 8 29.28 33.07 10.82
C ILE A 8 28.50 31.78 11.09
N LEU A 9 27.41 31.82 11.87
CA LEU A 9 26.60 30.64 12.16
C LEU A 9 25.97 30.07 10.88
N MET A 10 25.44 30.93 10.02
CA MET A 10 24.85 30.54 8.75
C MET A 10 25.89 29.96 7.77
N ALA A 11 27.10 30.51 7.76
CA ALA A 11 28.21 29.97 6.97
C ALA A 11 28.68 28.62 7.50
N LEU A 12 28.74 28.44 8.83
CA LEU A 12 29.09 27.16 9.45
C LEU A 12 28.02 26.09 9.23
N THR A 13 26.73 26.45 9.29
CA THR A 13 25.64 25.50 8.95
C THR A 13 25.68 25.11 7.48
N LEU A 14 25.95 26.05 6.57
CA LEU A 14 26.06 25.77 5.15
C LEU A 14 27.29 24.89 4.86
N ALA A 15 28.43 25.18 5.50
CA ALA A 15 29.62 24.35 5.40
C ALA A 15 29.42 22.95 6.01
N PHE A 16 28.63 22.81 7.07
CA PHE A 16 28.26 21.52 7.65
C PHE A 16 27.33 20.71 6.71
N LEU A 17 26.34 21.37 6.08
CA LEU A 17 25.48 20.72 5.08
C LEU A 17 26.25 20.32 3.81
N LEU A 18 27.24 21.12 3.40
CA LEU A 18 28.11 20.82 2.24
C LEU A 18 29.20 19.77 2.57
N ASN A 19 29.58 19.63 3.85
CA ASN A 19 30.49 18.58 4.35
C ASN A 19 29.73 17.39 4.94
N LEU A 20 28.41 17.34 4.82
CA LEU A 20 27.69 16.08 4.88
C LEU A 20 28.15 15.32 3.63
N GLN A 21 29.26 14.60 3.77
CA GLN A 21 29.56 13.46 2.93
C GLN A 21 28.35 12.56 3.13
N GLY A 22 27.33 12.74 2.27
CA GLY A 22 26.27 11.77 2.14
C GLY A 22 26.98 10.44 2.00
N ALA A 23 26.60 9.46 2.82
CA ALA A 23 26.96 8.08 2.58
C ALA A 23 26.70 7.84 1.10
N GLU A 24 27.76 7.69 0.32
CA GLU A 24 27.66 7.63 -1.13
C GLU A 24 26.84 6.37 -1.40
N ALA A 25 25.56 6.56 -1.77
CA ALA A 25 24.70 5.44 -2.06
C ALA A 25 25.35 4.69 -3.21
N ILE A 26 25.72 3.43 -2.96
CA ILE A 26 26.32 2.58 -3.99
C ILE A 26 25.26 2.44 -5.08
N THR A 27 25.50 3.05 -6.23
CA THR A 27 24.64 2.86 -7.40
C THR A 27 24.99 1.52 -8.03
N ALA A 28 24.10 0.55 -7.88
CA ALA A 28 24.18 -0.74 -8.54
C ALA A 28 22.87 -0.98 -9.32
N GLU A 29 22.95 -1.68 -10.46
CA GLU A 29 21.76 -2.10 -11.20
C GLU A 29 21.03 -3.23 -10.48
N HIS A 30 21.80 -4.17 -9.93
CA HIS A 30 21.32 -5.32 -9.17
C HIS A 30 22.22 -5.55 -7.95
N VAL A 31 21.64 -6.02 -6.86
CA VAL A 31 22.35 -6.31 -5.61
C VAL A 31 22.09 -7.75 -5.21
N SER A 32 23.17 -8.54 -5.11
CA SER A 32 23.12 -9.88 -4.56
C SER A 32 23.73 -9.89 -3.16
N VAL A 33 22.99 -10.39 -2.18
CA VAL A 33 23.42 -10.42 -0.77
C VAL A 33 23.49 -11.86 -0.31
N PHE A 34 24.62 -12.26 0.26
CA PHE A 34 24.75 -13.54 0.93
C PHE A 34 24.86 -13.30 2.43
N VAL A 35 23.84 -13.72 3.18
CA VAL A 35 23.74 -13.48 4.62
C VAL A 35 24.11 -14.75 5.36
N ILE A 36 25.08 -14.62 6.27
CA ILE A 36 25.42 -15.66 7.23
C ILE A 36 25.43 -15.01 8.62
N PHE A 37 24.62 -15.50 9.54
CA PHE A 37 24.75 -15.15 10.95
C PHE A 37 24.87 -16.40 11.82
N ALA A 38 25.47 -16.22 13.00
CA ALA A 38 25.49 -17.19 14.07
C ALA A 38 25.26 -16.45 15.39
N GLN A 39 24.52 -17.08 16.29
CA GLN A 39 24.23 -16.55 17.62
C GLN A 39 24.12 -17.67 18.64
N THR A 40 24.05 -17.31 19.93
CA THR A 40 23.96 -18.27 21.05
C THR A 40 22.55 -18.73 21.37
N HIS A 41 21.54 -18.15 20.71
CA HIS A 41 20.12 -18.44 20.90
C HIS A 41 19.51 -19.05 19.65
N GLU A 42 18.31 -19.63 19.74
CA GLU A 42 17.65 -20.17 18.54
C GLU A 42 16.90 -19.08 17.75
N PRO A 43 16.99 -19.08 16.41
CA PRO A 43 17.82 -19.97 15.59
C PRO A 43 19.33 -19.68 15.78
N SER A 44 20.14 -20.73 15.95
CA SER A 44 21.59 -20.59 16.26
C SER A 44 22.44 -20.07 15.09
N GLY A 45 21.85 -19.96 13.91
CA GLY A 45 22.44 -19.35 12.73
C GLY A 45 21.58 -19.59 11.49
N GLU A 46 21.90 -18.84 10.44
CA GLU A 46 21.20 -18.91 9.16
C GLU A 46 22.17 -18.61 8.03
N CYS A 47 21.96 -19.24 6.88
CA CYS A 47 22.74 -19.05 5.67
C CYS A 47 21.77 -18.94 4.49
N MET A 48 21.74 -17.79 3.84
CA MET A 48 20.77 -17.51 2.78
C MET A 48 21.32 -16.57 1.70
N PHE A 49 20.63 -16.51 0.57
CA PHE A 49 20.96 -15.67 -0.57
C PHE A 49 19.75 -14.83 -1.01
N GLU A 50 19.96 -13.52 -1.14
CA GLU A 50 19.01 -12.55 -1.68
C GLU A 50 19.48 -12.01 -3.03
N PHE A 51 18.52 -11.71 -3.90
CA PHE A 51 18.74 -10.97 -5.13
C PHE A 51 17.69 -9.86 -5.23
N ASP A 52 18.14 -8.61 -5.32
CA ASP A 52 17.29 -7.41 -5.35
C ASP A 52 16.22 -7.40 -4.25
N GLU A 53 16.66 -7.68 -3.02
CA GLU A 53 15.82 -7.71 -1.81
C GLU A 53 14.83 -8.89 -1.68
N ASP A 54 14.83 -9.82 -2.63
CA ASP A 54 14.01 -11.03 -2.55
C ASP A 54 14.85 -12.24 -2.12
N GLU A 55 14.29 -13.06 -1.22
CA GLU A 55 14.86 -14.37 -0.87
C GLU A 55 14.88 -15.27 -2.11
N VAL A 56 16.05 -15.81 -2.44
CA VAL A 56 16.19 -16.79 -3.52
C VAL A 56 16.22 -18.20 -2.95
N PHE A 57 17.12 -18.44 -1.99
CA PHE A 57 17.22 -19.71 -1.27
C PHE A 57 17.86 -19.53 0.12
N HIS A 58 17.62 -20.48 1.00
CA HIS A 58 18.33 -20.64 2.27
C HIS A 58 18.80 -22.08 2.46
N VAL A 59 19.73 -22.30 3.39
CA VAL A 59 20.18 -23.65 3.77
C VAL A 59 19.47 -24.08 5.05
N ASP A 60 18.64 -25.12 4.95
CA ASP A 60 18.07 -25.80 6.12
C ASP A 60 19.20 -26.60 6.80
N LEU A 61 19.59 -26.17 8.00
CA LEU A 61 20.73 -26.72 8.73
C LEU A 61 20.47 -28.14 9.25
N ASP A 62 19.21 -28.47 9.52
CA ASP A 62 18.80 -29.79 10.04
C ASP A 62 18.69 -30.80 8.91
N LYS A 63 18.01 -30.42 7.82
CA LYS A 63 17.84 -31.25 6.63
C LYS A 63 19.08 -31.27 5.74
N LYS A 64 20.04 -30.35 5.95
CA LYS A 64 21.28 -30.21 5.19
C LYS A 64 21.05 -30.07 3.69
N GLN A 65 20.08 -29.23 3.32
CA GLN A 65 19.69 -29.01 1.94
C GLN A 65 19.41 -27.52 1.68
N ALA A 66 19.59 -27.09 0.44
CA ALA A 66 19.14 -25.78 0.01
C ALA A 66 17.62 -25.83 -0.21
N ILE A 67 16.91 -24.84 0.31
CA ILE A 67 15.47 -24.64 0.15
C ILE A 67 15.30 -23.41 -0.72
N TRP A 68 14.67 -23.59 -1.87
CA TRP A 68 14.34 -22.50 -2.79
C TRP A 68 13.05 -21.82 -2.36
N TYR A 69 13.04 -20.48 -2.36
CA TYR A 69 11.83 -19.71 -2.07
C TYR A 69 10.76 -19.97 -3.14
N LEU A 70 11.17 -19.98 -4.41
CA LEU A 70 10.34 -20.38 -5.55
C LEU A 70 10.74 -21.77 -6.05
N PRO A 71 9.83 -22.76 -6.08
CA PRO A 71 10.12 -24.12 -6.54
C PRO A 71 10.64 -24.21 -7.99
N GLU A 72 10.36 -23.22 -8.82
CA GLU A 72 10.82 -23.15 -10.20
C GLU A 72 12.34 -23.01 -10.30
N PHE A 73 12.98 -22.36 -9.31
CA PHE A 73 14.43 -22.17 -9.30
C PHE A 73 15.19 -23.48 -9.09
N ASP A 74 14.63 -24.43 -8.35
CA ASP A 74 15.21 -25.77 -8.15
C ASP A 74 15.36 -26.57 -9.46
N ARG A 75 14.60 -26.20 -10.49
CA ARG A 75 14.69 -26.83 -11.82
C ARG A 75 15.80 -26.26 -12.69
N MET A 76 16.23 -25.04 -12.41
CA MET A 76 17.19 -24.29 -13.24
C MET A 76 18.57 -24.20 -12.60
N PHE A 77 18.63 -24.18 -11.26
CA PHE A 77 19.84 -23.97 -10.50
C PHE A 77 20.01 -25.08 -9.47
N SER A 78 21.27 -25.45 -9.21
CA SER A 78 21.62 -26.42 -8.17
C SER A 78 22.56 -25.75 -7.18
N VAL A 79 22.19 -25.74 -5.90
CA VAL A 79 23.03 -25.23 -4.81
C VAL A 79 23.36 -26.35 -3.85
N GLU A 80 24.65 -26.60 -3.63
CA GLU A 80 25.12 -27.56 -2.64
C GLU A 80 25.09 -26.93 -1.23
N ALA A 81 24.26 -27.49 -0.35
CA ALA A 81 24.14 -27.04 1.04
C ALA A 81 25.47 -27.10 1.83
N GLN A 82 26.43 -27.94 1.40
CA GLN A 82 27.70 -28.15 2.07
C GLN A 82 28.50 -26.85 2.25
N GLY A 83 28.47 -25.94 1.27
CA GLY A 83 29.11 -24.63 1.38
C GLY A 83 28.50 -23.79 2.50
N GLY A 84 27.17 -23.75 2.57
CA GLY A 84 26.45 -23.05 3.64
C GLY A 84 26.70 -23.65 5.03
N LEU A 85 26.70 -24.98 5.14
CA LEU A 85 27.01 -25.67 6.39
C LEU A 85 28.44 -25.38 6.88
N ALA A 86 29.42 -25.35 5.98
CA ALA A 86 30.79 -24.99 6.30
C ALA A 86 30.90 -23.52 6.76
N ASN A 87 30.19 -22.61 6.09
CA ASN A 87 30.13 -21.19 6.47
C ASN A 87 29.52 -21.01 7.87
N ILE A 88 28.46 -21.74 8.21
CA ILE A 88 27.85 -21.70 9.54
C ILE A 88 28.81 -22.23 10.61
N ALA A 89 29.51 -23.32 10.33
CA ALA A 89 30.52 -23.84 11.26
C ALA A 89 31.64 -22.81 11.52
N ALA A 90 32.12 -22.15 10.47
CA ALA A 90 33.10 -21.08 10.58
C ALA A 90 32.54 -19.87 11.35
N ALA A 91 31.31 -19.45 11.05
CA ALA A 91 30.63 -18.34 11.74
C ALA A 91 30.46 -18.61 13.24
N LYS A 92 30.07 -19.84 13.63
CA LYS A 92 29.99 -20.26 15.04
C LYS A 92 31.37 -20.25 15.73
N SER A 93 32.41 -20.68 15.04
CA SER A 93 33.79 -20.59 15.56
C SER A 93 34.23 -19.13 15.76
N ASN A 94 33.95 -18.27 14.79
CA ASN A 94 34.25 -16.84 14.85
C ASN A 94 33.47 -16.15 15.96
N LEU A 95 32.19 -16.47 16.13
CA LEU A 95 31.35 -15.97 17.21
C LEU A 95 31.97 -16.27 18.58
N ASN A 96 32.43 -17.50 18.81
CA ASN A 96 33.08 -17.85 20.07
C ASN A 96 34.33 -17.00 20.34
N ALA A 97 35.15 -16.76 19.31
CA ALA A 97 36.31 -15.88 19.43
C ALA A 97 35.92 -14.42 19.70
N CYS A 98 34.88 -13.90 19.02
CA CYS A 98 34.36 -12.55 19.22
C CYS A 98 33.81 -12.34 20.64
N ILE A 99 33.08 -13.33 21.19
CA ILE A 99 32.56 -13.28 22.56
C ILE A 99 33.70 -13.16 23.57
N GLN A 100 34.79 -13.92 23.39
CA GLN A 100 35.96 -13.81 24.26
C GLN A 100 36.65 -12.45 24.11
N HIS A 101 36.85 -11.98 22.87
CA HIS A 101 37.54 -10.73 22.59
C HIS A 101 36.78 -9.49 23.07
N SER A 102 35.44 -9.54 23.06
CA SER A 102 34.57 -8.46 23.55
C SER A 102 34.37 -8.48 25.07
N ASN A 103 35.05 -9.37 25.81
CA ASN A 103 34.80 -9.63 27.22
C ASN A 103 33.31 -9.93 27.51
N HIS A 104 32.68 -10.74 26.66
CA HIS A 104 31.27 -11.15 26.78
C HIS A 104 30.26 -9.99 26.71
N THR A 105 30.59 -8.92 25.98
CA THR A 105 29.63 -7.83 25.71
C THR A 105 28.41 -8.37 24.97
N GLN A 106 27.21 -8.06 25.47
CA GLN A 106 25.95 -8.49 24.87
C GLN A 106 25.56 -7.63 23.67
N ALA A 107 24.88 -8.26 22.72
CA ALA A 107 24.20 -7.57 21.63
C ALA A 107 23.12 -6.62 22.19
N PRO A 108 22.93 -5.42 21.59
CA PRO A 108 21.76 -4.60 21.90
C PRO A 108 20.49 -5.30 21.41
N ASN A 109 19.37 -5.04 22.09
CA ASN A 109 18.05 -5.43 21.59
C ASN A 109 17.41 -4.19 20.95
N GLU A 110 17.17 -4.26 19.65
CA GLU A 110 16.50 -3.23 18.87
C GLU A 110 15.10 -3.74 18.49
N PRO A 111 14.02 -3.07 18.94
CA PRO A 111 12.65 -3.52 18.70
C PRO A 111 12.27 -3.41 17.21
N PRO A 112 11.39 -4.29 16.71
CA PRO A 112 10.90 -4.22 15.35
C PRO A 112 9.91 -3.07 15.13
N GLU A 113 9.91 -2.55 13.90
CA GLU A 113 8.77 -1.84 13.32
C GLU A 113 7.89 -2.85 12.57
N VAL A 114 6.57 -2.78 12.76
CA VAL A 114 5.63 -3.77 12.18
C VAL A 114 4.51 -3.07 11.43
N ILE A 115 4.28 -3.48 10.19
CA ILE A 115 3.16 -3.03 9.37
C ILE A 115 2.38 -4.25 8.82
N VAL A 116 1.06 -4.12 8.72
CA VAL A 116 0.19 -5.16 8.16
C VAL A 116 -0.59 -4.58 6.98
N PHE A 117 -0.55 -5.29 5.85
CA PHE A 117 -1.24 -4.89 4.63
C PHE A 117 -1.63 -6.11 3.78
N PRO A 118 -2.70 -6.01 2.98
CA PRO A 118 -3.06 -7.08 2.06
C PRO A 118 -2.15 -7.06 0.83
N LYS A 119 -1.91 -8.23 0.23
CA LYS A 119 -1.13 -8.37 -1.00
C LYS A 119 -1.82 -7.67 -2.18
N GLU A 120 -3.12 -7.90 -2.33
CA GLU A 120 -3.95 -7.33 -3.39
C GLU A 120 -5.04 -6.41 -2.80
N PRO A 121 -5.64 -5.50 -3.58
CA PRO A 121 -6.84 -4.78 -3.17
C PRO A 121 -7.91 -5.71 -2.60
N VAL A 122 -8.56 -5.30 -1.51
CA VAL A 122 -9.48 -6.17 -0.76
C VAL A 122 -10.83 -6.26 -1.46
N GLU A 123 -11.21 -7.48 -1.88
CA GLU A 123 -12.55 -7.81 -2.35
C GLU A 123 -13.17 -8.87 -1.44
N LEU A 124 -14.35 -8.58 -0.87
CA LEU A 124 -15.03 -9.48 0.05
C LEU A 124 -15.34 -10.82 -0.62
N GLY A 125 -15.05 -11.93 0.06
CA GLY A 125 -15.29 -13.27 -0.45
C GLY A 125 -14.28 -13.78 -1.48
N GLN A 126 -13.31 -12.98 -1.93
CA GLN A 126 -12.24 -13.42 -2.82
C GLN A 126 -10.95 -13.73 -2.06
N PRO A 127 -10.23 -14.83 -2.36
CA PRO A 127 -8.97 -15.15 -1.68
C PRO A 127 -7.93 -14.04 -1.80
N ASN A 128 -7.22 -13.78 -0.71
CA ASN A 128 -6.13 -12.81 -0.64
C ASN A 128 -5.10 -13.27 0.41
N THR A 129 -4.01 -12.54 0.58
CA THR A 129 -2.95 -12.80 1.55
C THR A 129 -2.70 -11.55 2.38
N LEU A 130 -2.79 -11.64 3.70
CA LEU A 130 -2.26 -10.61 4.59
C LEU A 130 -0.75 -10.78 4.77
N ILE A 131 -0.04 -9.66 4.73
CA ILE A 131 1.40 -9.58 4.89
C ILE A 131 1.69 -8.79 6.16
N CYS A 132 2.41 -9.40 7.09
CA CYS A 132 3.00 -8.75 8.24
C CYS A 132 4.49 -8.55 7.94
N HIS A 133 4.87 -7.32 7.65
CA HIS A 133 6.26 -6.92 7.41
C HIS A 133 6.86 -6.41 8.72
N ILE A 134 7.92 -7.06 9.16
CA ILE A 134 8.61 -6.83 10.43
C ILE A 134 10.03 -6.40 10.07
N ASP A 135 10.44 -5.19 10.43
CA ASP A 135 11.69 -4.58 9.96
C ASP A 135 12.48 -3.93 11.11
N LYS A 136 13.76 -3.66 10.86
CA LYS A 136 14.70 -2.93 11.73
C LYS A 136 14.88 -3.52 13.13
N PHE A 137 14.79 -4.84 13.26
CA PHE A 137 15.02 -5.50 14.54
C PHE A 137 16.38 -6.19 14.59
N PHE A 138 16.88 -6.32 15.82
CA PHE A 138 18.07 -7.09 16.15
C PHE A 138 17.99 -7.52 17.63
N PRO A 139 18.39 -8.74 18.02
CA PRO A 139 18.91 -9.84 17.20
C PRO A 139 17.81 -10.54 16.37
N PRO A 140 18.17 -11.45 15.43
CA PRO A 140 17.23 -12.22 14.62
C PRO A 140 16.52 -13.32 15.44
N VAL A 141 15.70 -12.90 16.41
CA VAL A 141 14.86 -13.76 17.24
C VAL A 141 13.47 -13.16 17.32
N LEU A 142 12.48 -13.88 16.78
CA LEU A 142 11.10 -13.45 16.76
C LEU A 142 10.17 -14.63 17.06
N ASN A 143 9.05 -14.32 17.70
CA ASN A 143 7.88 -15.20 17.71
C ASN A 143 6.70 -14.42 17.14
N VAL A 144 6.13 -14.92 16.03
CA VAL A 144 5.08 -14.24 15.28
C VAL A 144 3.84 -15.13 15.25
N THR A 145 2.69 -14.58 15.61
CA THR A 145 1.42 -15.29 15.61
C THR A 145 0.35 -14.45 14.91
N TRP A 146 -0.37 -15.07 13.97
CA TRP A 146 -1.59 -14.47 13.42
C TRP A 146 -2.77 -14.75 14.34
N LEU A 147 -3.56 -13.72 14.63
CA LEU A 147 -4.83 -13.83 15.33
C LEU A 147 -5.96 -13.45 14.37
N ARG A 148 -7.05 -14.21 14.39
CA ARG A 148 -8.33 -13.86 13.77
C ARG A 148 -9.39 -13.77 14.87
N ASN A 149 -10.01 -12.61 15.03
CA ASN A 149 -10.97 -12.33 16.11
C ASN A 149 -10.40 -12.71 17.50
N GLY A 150 -9.12 -12.40 17.73
CA GLY A 150 -8.39 -12.71 18.96
C GLY A 150 -7.98 -14.17 19.17
N GLN A 151 -8.27 -15.07 18.22
CA GLN A 151 -7.88 -16.49 18.30
C GLN A 151 -6.69 -16.80 17.36
N PRO A 152 -5.71 -17.61 17.79
CA PRO A 152 -4.56 -17.94 16.96
C PRO A 152 -4.95 -18.76 15.72
N VAL A 153 -4.35 -18.43 14.58
CA VAL A 153 -4.53 -19.13 13.31
C VAL A 153 -3.17 -19.58 12.78
N THR A 154 -3.08 -20.84 12.37
CA THR A 154 -1.88 -21.46 11.78
C THR A 154 -2.11 -21.97 10.36
N GLU A 155 -3.37 -22.16 9.96
CA GLU A 155 -3.70 -22.60 8.60
C GLU A 155 -3.44 -21.47 7.60
N GLY A 156 -2.79 -21.79 6.49
CA GLY A 156 -2.45 -20.79 5.46
C GLY A 156 -1.36 -19.81 5.87
N VAL A 157 -0.67 -20.06 6.99
CA VAL A 157 0.47 -19.25 7.45
C VAL A 157 1.76 -19.73 6.80
N SER A 158 2.57 -18.78 6.32
CA SER A 158 3.93 -19.02 5.86
C SER A 158 4.82 -17.85 6.23
N GLU A 159 6.14 -18.00 6.12
CA GLU A 159 7.11 -16.98 6.49
C GLU A 159 8.37 -17.05 5.62
N THR A 160 9.10 -15.94 5.54
CA THR A 160 10.49 -15.92 5.01
C THR A 160 11.47 -16.30 6.09
N VAL A 161 12.74 -16.50 5.72
CA VAL A 161 13.85 -16.49 6.68
C VAL A 161 14.15 -15.08 7.21
N PHE A 162 15.20 -14.91 8.02
CA PHE A 162 15.64 -13.59 8.50
C PHE A 162 16.46 -12.88 7.41
N LEU A 163 15.81 -11.99 6.68
CA LEU A 163 16.42 -11.24 5.58
C LEU A 163 17.27 -10.08 6.13
N ALA A 164 18.32 -9.71 5.40
CA ALA A 164 19.10 -8.54 5.75
C ALA A 164 18.27 -7.27 5.54
N SER A 165 18.42 -6.33 6.48
CA SER A 165 17.96 -4.95 6.37
C SER A 165 19.17 -4.01 6.42
N THR A 166 18.90 -2.71 6.50
CA THR A 166 19.92 -1.69 6.61
C THR A 166 20.67 -1.75 7.95
N GLU A 167 21.94 -1.33 7.95
CA GLU A 167 22.76 -1.16 9.16
C GLU A 167 22.84 -2.42 10.07
N PHE A 168 23.02 -3.61 9.48
CA PHE A 168 23.14 -4.90 10.19
C PHE A 168 21.89 -5.33 10.99
N ARG A 169 20.72 -4.78 10.66
CA ARG A 169 19.42 -5.23 11.18
C ARG A 169 18.82 -6.29 10.28
N PHE A 170 17.69 -6.84 10.74
CA PHE A 170 16.94 -7.85 10.01
C PHE A 170 15.55 -7.35 9.65
N ARG A 171 15.00 -7.94 8.60
CA ARG A 171 13.59 -7.89 8.23
C ARG A 171 13.05 -9.30 8.01
N LYS A 172 11.75 -9.48 8.15
CA LYS A 172 11.06 -10.75 7.99
C LYS A 172 9.63 -10.51 7.55
N PHE A 173 9.13 -11.40 6.68
CA PHE A 173 7.74 -11.37 6.25
C PHE A 173 7.00 -12.59 6.80
N HIS A 174 5.80 -12.34 7.31
CA HIS A 174 4.87 -13.37 7.76
C HIS A 174 3.57 -13.22 6.95
N TYR A 175 3.07 -14.32 6.42
CA TYR A 175 1.93 -14.33 5.50
C TYR A 175 0.76 -15.08 6.13
N LEU A 176 -0.46 -14.67 5.80
CA LEU A 176 -1.69 -15.39 6.11
C LEU A 176 -2.60 -15.40 4.88
N ALA A 177 -2.78 -16.57 4.27
CA ALA A 177 -3.82 -16.76 3.28
C ALA A 177 -5.21 -16.67 3.96
N PHE A 178 -6.09 -15.82 3.42
CA PHE A 178 -7.41 -15.60 4.00
C PHE A 178 -8.44 -15.26 2.93
N VAL A 179 -9.72 -15.31 3.32
CA VAL A 179 -10.84 -14.80 2.51
C VAL A 179 -11.44 -13.63 3.28
N PRO A 180 -11.33 -12.38 2.79
CA PRO A 180 -11.81 -11.20 3.49
C PRO A 180 -13.32 -11.25 3.76
N SER A 181 -13.68 -10.84 4.96
CA SER A 181 -15.04 -10.81 5.48
C SER A 181 -15.19 -9.55 6.34
N ALA A 182 -16.28 -8.81 6.14
CA ALA A 182 -16.53 -7.55 6.84
C ALA A 182 -16.65 -7.69 8.37
N ALA A 183 -16.85 -8.92 8.88
CA ALA A 183 -16.96 -9.21 10.30
C ALA A 183 -15.65 -9.70 10.93
N ASP A 184 -14.66 -10.05 10.13
CA ASP A 184 -13.40 -10.60 10.62
C ASP A 184 -12.36 -9.51 10.79
N VAL A 185 -11.69 -9.55 11.94
CA VAL A 185 -10.53 -8.72 12.23
C VAL A 185 -9.30 -9.59 12.46
N TYR A 186 -8.14 -9.06 12.13
CA TYR A 186 -6.87 -9.77 12.16
C TYR A 186 -5.84 -8.98 12.94
N ASP A 187 -4.97 -9.68 13.67
CA ASP A 187 -3.83 -9.07 14.33
C ASP A 187 -2.56 -9.87 14.02
N CYS A 188 -1.49 -9.19 13.64
CA CYS A 188 -0.15 -9.77 13.68
C CYS A 188 0.46 -9.50 15.06
N ARG A 189 0.61 -10.55 15.87
CA ARG A 189 1.27 -10.48 17.17
C ARG A 189 2.75 -10.81 17.03
N VAL A 190 3.61 -9.87 17.38
CA VAL A 190 5.07 -9.98 17.29
C VAL A 190 5.70 -9.87 18.68
N GLU A 191 6.51 -10.86 19.04
CA GLU A 191 7.30 -10.88 20.27
C GLU A 191 8.79 -10.82 19.92
N HIS A 192 9.52 -9.92 20.57
CA HIS A 192 10.96 -9.67 20.38
C HIS A 192 11.55 -9.17 21.71
N TRP A 193 12.84 -9.42 21.98
CA TRP A 193 13.48 -9.03 23.24
C TRP A 193 13.67 -7.52 23.43
N GLY A 194 13.53 -6.73 22.37
CA GLY A 194 13.52 -5.27 22.41
C GLY A 194 12.16 -4.68 22.77
N LEU A 195 11.11 -5.52 22.88
CA LEU A 195 9.76 -5.09 23.24
C LEU A 195 9.45 -5.44 24.70
N ASP A 196 8.89 -4.48 25.46
CA ASP A 196 8.43 -4.71 26.83
C ASP A 196 7.20 -5.64 26.89
N ALA A 197 6.41 -5.68 25.82
CA ALA A 197 5.22 -6.50 25.67
C ALA A 197 5.02 -6.88 24.19
N PRO A 198 4.28 -7.96 23.88
CA PRO A 198 3.98 -8.33 22.49
C PRO A 198 3.33 -7.18 21.73
N LEU A 199 3.85 -6.86 20.55
CA LEU A 199 3.30 -5.86 19.65
C LEU A 199 2.16 -6.48 18.84
N LEU A 200 0.98 -5.89 18.92
CA LEU A 200 -0.20 -6.30 18.16
C LEU A 200 -0.49 -5.25 17.07
N THR A 201 -0.29 -5.62 15.82
CA THR A 201 -0.61 -4.77 14.68
C THR A 201 -1.95 -5.22 14.09
N HIS A 202 -2.97 -4.40 14.32
CA HIS A 202 -4.35 -4.67 13.92
C HIS A 202 -4.59 -4.40 12.43
N TRP A 203 -5.45 -5.20 11.82
CA TRP A 203 -5.93 -5.01 10.47
C TRP A 203 -7.39 -5.45 10.32
N GLU A 204 -8.18 -4.62 9.64
CA GLU A 204 -9.56 -4.93 9.30
C GLU A 204 -9.86 -4.49 7.85
N PRO A 205 -10.73 -5.22 7.12
CA PRO A 205 -11.16 -4.82 5.79
C PRO A 205 -11.81 -3.43 5.81
N GLN A 206 -11.28 -2.52 5.00
CA GLN A 206 -11.89 -1.21 4.80
C GLN A 206 -13.09 -1.35 3.85
N VAL A 207 -14.25 -1.74 4.39
CA VAL A 207 -15.49 -1.84 3.62
C VAL A 207 -16.00 -0.41 3.39
N PRO A 208 -16.24 0.02 2.13
CA PRO A 208 -16.93 1.27 1.89
C PRO A 208 -18.27 1.22 2.60
N THR A 209 -18.49 2.10 3.59
CA THR A 209 -19.82 2.30 4.17
C THR A 209 -20.80 2.50 3.02
N PRO A 210 -21.89 1.70 2.92
CA PRO A 210 -22.93 1.99 1.96
C PRO A 210 -23.35 3.45 2.15
N LEU A 211 -23.32 4.23 1.05
CA LEU A 211 -23.87 5.57 1.08
C LEU A 211 -25.28 5.46 1.68
N PRO A 212 -25.62 6.26 2.69
CA PRO A 212 -26.95 6.16 3.30
C PRO A 212 -27.98 6.39 2.20
N ASP A 213 -28.96 5.47 2.03
CA ASP A 213 -30.07 5.48 1.04
C ASP A 213 -30.72 6.87 0.83
N THR A 214 -30.55 7.75 1.81
CA THR A 214 -30.85 9.17 1.78
C THR A 214 -30.25 9.94 0.59
N THR A 215 -29.06 9.62 0.08
CA THR A 215 -28.44 10.40 -1.02
C THR A 215 -29.12 10.12 -2.35
N GLU A 216 -29.45 8.87 -2.65
CA GLU A 216 -30.23 8.52 -3.85
C GLU A 216 -31.65 9.08 -3.75
N THR A 217 -32.28 8.96 -2.58
CA THR A 217 -33.60 9.51 -2.33
C THR A 217 -33.62 11.04 -2.47
N LEU A 218 -32.59 11.73 -1.97
CA LEU A 218 -32.44 13.18 -2.08
C LEU A 218 -32.25 13.62 -3.53
N VAL A 219 -31.42 12.92 -4.31
CA VAL A 219 -31.21 13.20 -5.74
C VAL A 219 -32.53 13.00 -6.52
N CYS A 220 -33.28 11.94 -6.24
CA CYS A 220 -34.59 11.71 -6.85
C CYS A 220 -35.63 12.79 -6.46
N VAL A 221 -35.72 13.16 -5.19
CA VAL A 221 -36.65 14.20 -4.70
C VAL A 221 -36.32 15.56 -5.31
N LEU A 222 -35.03 15.93 -5.34
CA LEU A 222 -34.57 17.17 -5.97
C LEU A 222 -34.85 17.14 -7.48
N GLY A 223 -34.56 16.03 -8.16
CA GLY A 223 -34.84 15.84 -9.58
C GLY A 223 -36.33 15.98 -9.91
N LEU A 224 -37.21 15.39 -9.11
CA LEU A 224 -38.66 15.52 -9.25
C LEU A 224 -39.15 16.95 -9.03
N ALA A 225 -38.62 17.64 -8.02
CA ALA A 225 -38.97 19.03 -7.74
C ALA A 225 -38.61 19.96 -8.91
N PHE A 226 -37.38 19.85 -9.42
CA PHE A 226 -36.95 20.62 -10.60
C PHE A 226 -37.75 20.27 -11.85
N GLY A 227 -38.07 18.99 -12.06
CA GLY A 227 -38.93 18.53 -13.15
C GLY A 227 -40.33 19.13 -13.11
N LEU A 228 -40.97 19.15 -11.93
CA LEU A 228 -42.28 19.76 -11.72
C LEU A 228 -42.27 21.27 -11.97
N VAL A 229 -41.25 21.98 -11.47
CA VAL A 229 -41.09 23.41 -11.72
C VAL A 229 -40.92 23.70 -13.21
N GLY A 230 -40.06 22.93 -13.89
CA GLY A 230 -39.86 23.05 -15.34
C GLY A 230 -41.15 22.81 -16.13
N PHE A 231 -41.95 21.82 -15.73
CA PHE A 231 -43.25 21.53 -16.35
C PHE A 231 -44.25 22.69 -16.16
N LEU A 232 -44.37 23.24 -14.94
CA LEU A 232 -45.25 24.37 -14.67
C LEU A 232 -44.84 25.62 -15.46
N VAL A 233 -43.56 25.95 -15.49
CA VAL A 233 -43.05 27.08 -16.28
C VAL A 233 -43.29 26.86 -17.77
N GLY A 234 -43.02 25.66 -18.28
CA GLY A 234 -43.25 25.29 -19.68
C GLY A 234 -44.72 25.42 -20.09
N THR A 235 -45.64 24.93 -19.28
CA THR A 235 -47.08 25.07 -19.56
C THR A 235 -47.54 26.52 -19.55
N ILE A 236 -47.04 27.35 -18.62
CA ILE A 236 -47.33 28.79 -18.58
C ILE A 236 -46.81 29.49 -19.84
N LEU A 237 -45.58 29.20 -20.27
CA LEU A 237 -45.00 29.77 -21.49
C LEU A 237 -45.81 29.37 -22.74
N ILE A 238 -46.23 28.11 -22.85
CA ILE A 238 -47.07 27.64 -23.97
C ILE A 238 -48.45 28.30 -23.96
N ILE A 239 -49.11 28.41 -22.80
CA ILE A 239 -50.42 29.07 -22.68
C ILE A 239 -50.29 30.56 -23.02
N THR A 240 -49.23 31.21 -22.56
CA THR A 240 -48.98 32.63 -22.83
C THR A 240 -48.68 32.85 -24.32
N GLY A 241 -47.83 32.02 -24.93
CA GLY A 241 -47.55 32.05 -26.36
C GLY A 241 -48.80 31.80 -27.22
N THR A 242 -49.62 30.81 -26.88
CA THR A 242 -50.86 30.51 -27.62
C THR A 242 -51.95 31.57 -27.44
N ARG A 243 -52.02 32.24 -26.28
CA ARG A 243 -52.90 33.41 -26.05
C ARG A 243 -52.43 34.64 -26.84
N MET A 244 -51.12 34.86 -26.94
CA MET A 244 -50.55 35.95 -27.76
C MET A 244 -50.72 35.69 -29.26
N SER A 245 -50.59 34.44 -29.73
CA SER A 245 -50.85 34.09 -31.13
C SER A 245 -52.34 34.18 -31.54
N ARG A 246 -53.28 34.03 -30.60
CA ARG A 246 -54.72 34.26 -30.85
C ARG A 246 -55.13 35.74 -30.85
N ALA A 247 -54.25 36.65 -30.41
CA ALA A 247 -54.46 38.09 -30.40
C ALA A 247 -53.89 38.80 -31.65
N ALA A 248 -53.54 38.08 -32.71
CA ALA A 248 -53.27 38.65 -34.02
C ALA A 248 -54.61 38.82 -34.79
N PRO A 249 -55.02 40.03 -35.23
CA PRO A 249 -56.28 40.22 -35.92
C PRO A 249 -56.27 39.59 -37.32
N ARG A 250 -57.26 38.73 -37.60
CA ARG A 250 -57.64 38.39 -38.98
C ARG A 250 -58.41 39.57 -39.59
N CYS A 251 -57.79 40.32 -40.50
CA CYS A 251 -58.51 41.22 -41.38
C CYS A 251 -59.02 40.45 -42.61
N GLY A 252 -60.34 40.34 -42.73
CA GLY A 252 -61.02 39.73 -43.88
C GLY A 252 -62.40 40.35 -44.12
N GLY A 253 -62.42 41.42 -44.92
CA GLY A 253 -63.34 41.69 -46.04
C GLY A 253 -64.82 42.05 -45.81
N LEU A 254 -65.24 43.23 -46.32
CA LEU A 254 -66.43 43.57 -47.17
C LEU A 254 -66.75 45.07 -47.00
N GLY A 255 -67.08 45.94 -47.97
CA GLY A 255 -67.30 45.92 -49.42
C GLY A 255 -67.93 47.27 -49.85
N ARG A 256 -68.06 47.53 -51.17
CA ARG A 256 -68.79 48.63 -51.87
C ARG A 256 -68.21 50.06 -51.77
N LEU A 257 -68.20 50.94 -52.80
CA LEU A 257 -68.97 51.12 -54.05
C LEU A 257 -68.23 52.10 -55.01
N GLN A 258 -68.74 52.22 -56.25
CA GLN A 258 -68.52 53.28 -57.27
C GLN A 258 -67.31 53.04 -58.21
N GLY A 259 -67.49 52.61 -59.47
CA GLY A 259 -68.13 53.33 -60.59
C GLY A 259 -66.98 53.95 -61.41
N GLY A 260 -66.51 53.41 -62.52
CA GLY A 260 -67.16 53.21 -63.81
C GLY A 260 -66.27 53.84 -64.89
N GLY A 261 -66.06 53.17 -66.02
CA GLY A 261 -65.63 53.83 -67.27
C GLY A 261 -64.24 53.49 -67.84
N ARG A 262 -64.25 52.53 -68.78
CA ARG A 262 -63.60 52.50 -70.12
C ARG A 262 -62.10 52.76 -70.33
N ARG A 263 -61.55 51.84 -71.14
CA ARG A 263 -60.57 52.01 -72.25
C ARG A 263 -59.15 52.40 -71.79
N VAL A 264 -58.05 51.98 -72.38
CA VAL A 264 -57.72 51.29 -73.63
C VAL A 264 -56.22 50.92 -73.49
N ASP A 265 -55.84 49.79 -74.08
CA ASP A 265 -54.53 49.37 -74.62
C ASP A 265 -53.20 49.60 -73.85
N ASP A 266 -52.39 48.52 -73.87
CA ASP A 266 -50.91 48.42 -73.87
C ASP A 266 -50.19 49.51 -74.70
N PRO A 267 -48.84 49.60 -74.76
CA PRO A 267 -47.73 48.83 -74.13
C PRO A 267 -46.76 49.79 -73.37
N GLU A 268 -45.60 49.46 -72.80
CA GLU A 268 -44.51 48.48 -72.99
C GLU A 268 -43.94 48.06 -71.62
#